data_AF-A0A8T4KGS6-F1
#
_entry.id   AF-A0A8T4KGS6-F1
#
_cell.length_a   1.000
_cell.length_b   1.000
_cell.length_c   1.000
_cell.angle_alpha   90.00
_cell.angle_beta   90.00
_cell.angle_gamma   90.00
#
_symmetry.space_group_name_H-M   'P 1'
#
loop_
_entity.id
_entity.type
_entity.pdbx_description
1 polymer ?
#
loop_
_entity_poly.entity_id
_entity_poly.type
_entity_poly.pdbx_seq_one_letter_code
_entity_poly.pdbx_strand_id
1 'polypeptide(L)'
;MQYSAKVLNAWDEAEGIRTVKFSRGFDFLPGQFAVVRLPCDDKRAGIRTLSIASSPTEDFLLFTTKISDSGFKQAFAALKKGDSMTVKGPSGNFVFDEKRDAVMISGGVGITPLRSMIKYATDRKPGTKITLLYSNRTPDGIAYRRDLENMAKDNGNFRLVNTITGDAPGWNGERGRIDANMIGKYASSGALYYICGPPAMVEAVRNALADAKIDQGSVMAEDFKGY
;
A
#
# COMPACT_ATOMS: atom_id res chain seq x y z
N MET A 1 21.02 -3.57 3.91
CA MET A 1 21.32 -4.32 5.15
C MET A 1 20.51 -5.61 5.19
N GLN A 2 20.93 -6.68 5.88
CA GLN A 2 20.16 -7.92 6.04
C GLN A 2 20.15 -8.36 7.51
N TYR A 3 18.99 -8.78 8.02
CA TYR A 3 18.85 -9.30 9.39
C TYR A 3 17.66 -10.28 9.50
N SER A 4 17.58 -10.98 10.63
CA SER A 4 16.43 -11.83 10.96
C SER A 4 15.43 -11.04 11.78
N ALA A 5 14.27 -10.72 11.19
CA ALA A 5 13.20 -9.98 11.86
C ALA A 5 12.27 -10.96 12.60
N LYS A 6 11.97 -10.68 13.86
CA LYS A 6 11.08 -11.49 14.71
C LYS A 6 9.64 -11.08 14.53
N VAL A 7 8.73 -12.04 14.41
CA VAL A 7 7.29 -11.79 14.38
C VAL A 7 6.83 -11.33 15.77
N LEU A 8 6.29 -10.12 15.84
CA LEU A 8 5.73 -9.53 17.05
C LEU A 8 4.22 -9.81 17.15
N ASN A 9 3.52 -9.79 16.02
CA ASN A 9 2.08 -10.07 15.92
C ASN A 9 1.67 -10.42 14.47
N ALA A 10 0.52 -11.07 14.28
CA ALA A 10 -0.05 -11.36 12.97
C ALA A 10 -1.58 -11.36 13.04
N TRP A 11 -2.25 -10.86 12.00
CA TRP A 11 -3.72 -10.82 11.90
C TRP A 11 -4.18 -10.82 10.44
N ASP A 12 -5.45 -11.15 10.24
CA ASP A 12 -6.10 -11.01 8.93
C ASP A 12 -6.55 -9.55 8.77
N GLU A 13 -6.07 -8.89 7.72
CA GLU A 13 -6.24 -7.46 7.46
C GLU A 13 -7.58 -7.17 6.77
N ALA A 14 -7.97 -8.06 5.88
CA ALA A 14 -9.21 -8.05 5.09
C ALA A 14 -9.41 -9.44 4.48
N GLU A 15 -10.51 -9.64 3.74
CA GLU A 15 -10.79 -10.92 3.08
C GLU A 15 -9.61 -11.42 2.23
N GLY A 16 -8.98 -12.53 2.65
CA GLY A 16 -7.83 -13.14 1.96
C GLY A 16 -6.53 -12.33 2.02
N ILE A 17 -6.44 -11.30 2.88
CA ILE A 17 -5.25 -10.45 3.05
C ILE A 17 -4.76 -10.58 4.48
N ARG A 18 -3.47 -10.86 4.65
CA ARG A 18 -2.85 -11.00 5.96
C ARG A 18 -1.77 -9.96 6.19
N THR A 19 -1.70 -9.43 7.40
CA THR A 19 -0.63 -8.54 7.86
C THR A 19 0.16 -9.21 8.97
N VAL A 20 1.48 -9.09 8.89
CA VAL A 20 2.39 -9.56 9.95
C VAL A 20 3.31 -8.41 10.36
N LYS A 21 3.37 -8.18 11.68
CA LYS A 21 4.20 -7.18 12.34
C LYS A 21 5.51 -7.83 12.78
N PHE A 22 6.63 -7.21 12.42
CA PHE A 22 7.97 -7.67 12.75
C PHE A 22 8.79 -6.61 13.50
N SER A 23 9.81 -7.05 14.24
CA SER A 23 10.84 -6.18 14.79
C SER A 23 11.56 -5.42 13.67
N ARG A 24 11.82 -4.12 13.87
CA ARG A 24 12.58 -3.30 12.91
C ARG A 24 14.07 -3.33 13.23
N GLY A 25 14.89 -3.39 12.18
CA GLY A 25 16.36 -3.41 12.28
C GLY A 25 17.07 -2.45 11.33
N PHE A 26 16.36 -1.55 10.65
CA PHE A 26 16.91 -0.53 9.77
C PHE A 26 16.02 0.70 9.68
N ASP A 27 16.60 1.82 9.26
CA ASP A 27 15.85 3.00 8.81
C ASP A 27 15.50 2.92 7.33
N PHE A 28 14.40 3.56 6.96
CA PHE A 28 13.86 3.56 5.61
C PHE A 28 13.03 4.83 5.35
N LEU A 29 12.76 5.10 4.08
CA LEU A 29 11.86 6.18 3.65
C LEU A 29 10.46 5.63 3.38
N PRO A 30 9.40 6.42 3.65
CA PRO A 30 8.04 5.95 3.45
C PRO A 30 7.78 5.62 1.97
N GLY A 31 7.26 4.41 1.72
CA GLY A 31 7.03 3.86 0.38
C GLY A 31 8.07 2.85 -0.10
N GLN A 32 9.22 2.72 0.57
CA GLN A 32 10.23 1.72 0.23
C GLN A 32 9.77 0.28 0.50
N PHE A 33 10.48 -0.67 -0.11
CA PHE A 33 10.27 -2.09 0.05
C PHE A 33 11.49 -2.81 0.66
N ALA A 34 11.27 -4.07 1.02
CA ALA A 34 12.34 -4.99 1.38
C ALA A 34 12.20 -6.33 0.63
N VAL A 35 13.33 -6.98 0.40
CA VAL A 35 13.38 -8.38 -0.03
C VAL A 35 13.27 -9.24 1.21
N VAL A 36 12.25 -10.06 1.28
CA VAL A 36 11.94 -10.94 2.40
C VAL A 36 12.12 -12.40 2.01
N ARG A 37 12.54 -13.23 2.96
CA ARG A 37 12.71 -14.66 2.76
C ARG A 37 12.15 -15.47 3.92
N LEU A 38 11.30 -16.42 3.57
CA LEU A 38 10.81 -17.48 4.44
C LEU A 38 11.31 -18.84 3.96
N PRO A 39 11.54 -19.80 4.86
CA PRO A 39 11.71 -21.18 4.46
C PRO A 39 10.38 -21.73 3.92
N CYS A 40 10.38 -22.22 2.70
CA CYS A 40 9.30 -23.03 2.14
C CYS A 40 9.89 -24.14 1.28
N ASP A 41 9.08 -25.16 0.97
CA ASP A 41 9.53 -26.39 0.29
C ASP A 41 10.30 -26.13 -1.01
N ASP A 42 9.95 -25.06 -1.74
CA ASP A 42 10.74 -24.54 -2.85
C ASP A 42 11.65 -23.38 -2.40
N LYS A 43 12.97 -23.65 -2.35
CA LYS A 43 14.02 -22.71 -1.93
C LYS A 43 14.10 -21.43 -2.78
N ARG A 44 13.69 -21.45 -4.06
CA ARG A 44 13.65 -20.26 -4.92
C ARG A 44 12.32 -19.52 -4.76
N ALA A 45 11.23 -20.23 -4.48
CA ALA A 45 9.93 -19.61 -4.23
C ALA A 45 9.85 -18.88 -2.88
N GLY A 46 10.77 -19.10 -1.95
CA GLY A 46 10.74 -18.48 -0.61
C GLY A 46 11.15 -17.01 -0.53
N ILE A 47 11.54 -16.37 -1.63
CA ILE A 47 11.94 -14.96 -1.67
C ILE A 47 10.86 -14.11 -2.34
N ARG A 48 10.46 -13.01 -1.70
CA ARG A 48 9.55 -12.01 -2.27
C ARG A 48 10.04 -10.60 -2.00
N THR A 49 9.65 -9.68 -2.86
CA THR A 49 9.73 -8.24 -2.57
C THR A 49 8.39 -7.81 -2.02
N LEU A 50 8.39 -7.19 -0.83
CA LEU A 50 7.19 -6.64 -0.20
C LEU A 50 7.46 -5.20 0.21
N SER A 51 6.53 -4.30 -0.13
CA SER A 51 6.56 -2.93 0.37
C SER A 51 6.41 -2.92 1.89
N ILE A 52 7.12 -2.00 2.53
CA ILE A 52 7.04 -1.81 3.98
C ILE A 52 5.80 -0.98 4.25
N ALA A 53 4.76 -1.59 4.80
CA ALA A 53 3.49 -0.92 5.04
C ALA A 53 3.52 -0.01 6.28
N SER A 54 4.45 -0.25 7.21
CA SER A 54 4.67 0.65 8.34
C SER A 54 5.33 1.96 7.90
N SER A 55 5.04 3.03 8.61
CA SER A 55 5.76 4.30 8.50
C SER A 55 7.13 4.20 9.17
N PRO A 56 8.15 4.95 8.72
CA PRO A 56 9.40 5.06 9.46
C PRO A 56 9.26 5.78 10.82
N THR A 57 8.11 6.35 11.15
CA THR A 57 7.75 6.78 12.51
C THR A 57 7.28 5.63 13.43
N GLU A 58 7.05 4.44 12.87
CA GLU A 58 6.71 3.23 13.64
C GLU A 58 7.99 2.41 13.89
N ASP A 59 8.18 1.93 15.11
CA ASP A 59 9.36 1.16 15.56
C ASP A 59 9.32 -0.33 15.13
N PHE A 60 8.43 -0.67 14.20
CA PHE A 60 8.22 -2.01 13.68
C PHE A 60 8.08 -2.01 12.15
N LEU A 61 8.19 -3.19 11.55
CA LEU A 61 7.87 -3.42 10.14
C LEU A 61 6.49 -4.07 10.01
N LEU A 62 5.65 -3.55 9.12
CA LEU A 62 4.46 -4.26 8.66
C LEU A 62 4.69 -4.76 7.24
N PHE A 63 4.44 -6.05 7.03
CA PHE A 63 4.32 -6.63 5.69
C PHE A 63 2.91 -7.18 5.53
N THR A 64 2.29 -6.88 4.40
CA THR A 64 0.91 -7.29 4.11
C THR A 64 0.83 -7.90 2.74
N THR A 65 0.08 -8.98 2.63
CA THR A 65 0.00 -9.70 1.37
C THR A 65 -1.32 -10.43 1.19
N LYS A 66 -1.77 -10.55 -0.06
CA LYS A 66 -2.87 -11.44 -0.40
C LYS A 66 -2.39 -12.88 -0.33
N ILE A 67 -3.14 -13.74 0.35
CA ILE A 67 -2.82 -15.16 0.48
C ILE A 67 -3.26 -15.91 -0.78
N SER A 68 -2.40 -16.83 -1.22
CA SER A 68 -2.61 -17.74 -2.35
C SER A 68 -1.92 -19.07 -2.06
N ASP A 69 -2.07 -20.06 -2.94
CA ASP A 69 -1.52 -21.41 -2.74
C ASP A 69 0.01 -21.48 -2.92
N SER A 70 0.68 -20.37 -3.25
CA SER A 70 2.13 -20.37 -3.37
C SER A 70 2.81 -20.62 -2.02
N GLY A 71 3.89 -21.41 -2.02
CA GLY A 71 4.59 -21.82 -0.79
C GLY A 71 5.03 -20.67 0.10
N PHE A 72 5.47 -19.54 -0.47
CA PHE A 72 5.77 -18.34 0.32
C PHE A 72 4.54 -17.78 1.04
N LYS A 73 3.39 -17.67 0.35
CA LYS A 73 2.18 -17.09 0.93
C LYS A 73 1.59 -18.00 2.00
N GLN A 74 1.64 -19.32 1.81
CA GLN A 74 1.27 -20.29 2.83
C GLN A 74 2.20 -20.22 4.05
N ALA A 75 3.51 -20.15 3.84
CA ALA A 75 4.47 -19.95 4.93
C ALA A 75 4.24 -18.62 5.66
N PHE A 76 3.96 -17.53 4.93
CA PHE A 76 3.64 -16.22 5.49
C PHE A 76 2.32 -16.25 6.29
N ALA A 77 1.32 -16.99 5.80
CA ALA A 77 0.06 -17.20 6.50
C ALA A 77 0.23 -17.97 7.81
N ALA A 78 1.17 -18.91 7.85
CA ALA A 78 1.43 -19.76 9.01
C ALA A 78 2.24 -19.06 10.12
N LEU A 79 2.83 -17.88 9.87
CA LEU A 79 3.66 -17.16 10.84
C LEU A 79 2.90 -16.84 12.13
N LYS A 80 3.58 -17.09 13.25
CA LYS A 80 3.12 -16.84 14.62
C LYS A 80 4.17 -16.01 15.38
N LYS A 81 3.74 -15.39 16.48
CA LYS A 81 4.63 -14.62 17.36
C LYS A 81 5.83 -15.47 17.79
N GLY A 82 7.04 -14.91 17.66
CA GLY A 82 8.31 -15.58 17.96
C GLY A 82 9.02 -16.17 16.74
N ASP A 83 8.30 -16.43 15.64
CA ASP A 83 8.88 -16.86 14.37
C ASP A 83 9.78 -15.76 13.78
N SER A 84 10.51 -16.11 12.72
CA SER A 84 11.47 -15.22 12.07
C SER A 84 11.33 -15.22 10.55
N MET A 85 11.57 -14.05 9.95
CA MET A 85 11.71 -13.86 8.51
C MET A 85 13.02 -13.12 8.23
N THR A 86 13.78 -13.57 7.25
CA THR A 86 14.96 -12.82 6.81
C THR A 86 14.49 -11.61 6.02
N VAL A 87 14.98 -10.43 6.37
CA VAL A 87 14.64 -9.17 5.69
C VAL A 87 15.92 -8.50 5.21
N LYS A 88 15.95 -8.15 3.92
CA LYS A 88 17.03 -7.41 3.27
C LYS A 88 16.47 -6.12 2.67
N GLY A 89 16.92 -4.98 3.18
CA GLY A 89 16.41 -3.67 2.79
C GLY A 89 17.08 -2.51 3.53
N PRO A 90 16.50 -1.30 3.43
CA PRO A 90 15.40 -0.97 2.50
C PRO A 90 15.90 -0.88 1.04
N SER A 91 14.96 -0.79 0.09
CA SER A 91 15.22 -0.56 -1.34
C SER A 91 14.02 0.13 -2.01
N GLY A 92 14.23 0.69 -3.19
CA GLY A 92 13.19 1.34 -3.99
C GLY A 92 13.24 2.87 -3.95
N ASN A 93 12.75 3.48 -5.03
CA ASN A 93 12.70 4.92 -5.25
C ASN A 93 11.27 5.48 -5.21
N PHE A 94 10.27 4.63 -4.92
CA PHE A 94 8.89 5.04 -4.72
C PHE A 94 8.72 5.64 -3.33
N VAL A 95 9.26 6.84 -3.15
CA VAL A 95 9.36 7.52 -1.85
C VAL A 95 8.46 8.76 -1.81
N PHE A 96 7.90 9.04 -0.65
CA PHE A 96 7.03 10.21 -0.45
C PHE A 96 7.82 11.52 -0.55
N ASP A 97 7.34 12.44 -1.37
CA ASP A 97 7.77 13.83 -1.42
C ASP A 97 6.90 14.68 -0.46
N GLU A 98 7.48 15.05 0.69
CA GLU A 98 6.83 15.89 1.70
C GLU A 98 6.61 17.34 1.27
N LYS A 99 7.12 17.77 0.11
CA LYS A 99 7.03 19.17 -0.36
C LYS A 99 5.91 19.40 -1.37
N ARG A 100 5.28 18.33 -1.86
CA ARG A 100 4.22 18.39 -2.88
C ARG A 100 2.96 17.72 -2.37
N ASP A 101 1.82 18.31 -2.70
CA ASP A 101 0.53 17.64 -2.54
C ASP A 101 0.53 16.33 -3.34
N ALA A 102 -0.22 15.34 -2.86
CA ALA A 102 -0.24 14.00 -3.43
C ALA A 102 -1.65 13.54 -3.78
N VAL A 103 -1.79 12.96 -4.97
CA VAL A 103 -2.95 12.15 -5.34
C VAL A 103 -2.49 10.70 -5.44
N MET A 104 -2.91 9.89 -4.48
CA MET A 104 -2.55 8.49 -4.38
C MET A 104 -3.68 7.63 -4.95
N ILE A 105 -3.34 6.66 -5.79
CA ILE A 105 -4.29 5.80 -6.48
C ILE A 105 -3.89 4.35 -6.23
N SER A 106 -4.80 3.57 -5.66
CA SER A 106 -4.50 2.20 -5.25
C SER A 106 -5.61 1.20 -5.47
N GLY A 107 -5.23 -0.07 -5.57
CA GLY A 107 -6.15 -1.20 -5.63
C GLY A 107 -5.67 -2.39 -4.79
N GLY A 108 -6.54 -2.93 -3.94
CA GLY A 108 -6.23 -4.08 -3.07
C GLY A 108 -4.98 -3.87 -2.22
N VAL A 109 -4.06 -4.84 -2.21
CA VAL A 109 -2.80 -4.79 -1.43
C VAL A 109 -1.81 -3.73 -1.96
N GLY A 110 -2.12 -3.13 -3.12
CA GLY A 110 -1.50 -1.92 -3.65
C GLY A 110 -1.31 -0.80 -2.62
N ILE A 111 -2.14 -0.79 -1.58
CA ILE A 111 -2.18 0.24 -0.54
C ILE A 111 -0.93 0.26 0.34
N THR A 112 -0.16 -0.82 0.38
CA THR A 112 0.93 -1.00 1.36
C THR A 112 1.96 0.13 1.38
N PRO A 113 2.64 0.50 0.27
CA PRO A 113 3.58 1.63 0.30
C PRO A 113 2.86 2.95 0.61
N LEU A 114 1.63 3.13 0.12
CA LEU A 114 0.87 4.38 0.31
C LEU A 114 0.41 4.56 1.77
N ARG A 115 0.07 3.48 2.48
CA ARG A 115 -0.18 3.50 3.92
C ARG A 115 1.03 4.05 4.67
N SER A 116 2.24 3.58 4.32
CA SER A 116 3.48 4.06 4.92
C SER A 116 3.63 5.58 4.75
N MET A 117 3.37 6.09 3.53
CA MET A 117 3.39 7.53 3.22
C MET A 117 2.33 8.32 3.99
N ILE A 118 1.08 7.84 4.01
CA ILE A 118 -0.05 8.51 4.68
C ILE A 118 0.16 8.54 6.19
N LYS A 119 0.62 7.43 6.79
CA LYS A 119 0.90 7.36 8.23
C LYS A 119 2.06 8.28 8.59
N TYR A 120 3.11 8.32 7.78
CA TYR A 120 4.21 9.24 7.96
C TYR A 120 3.75 10.71 7.92
N ALA A 121 2.96 11.09 6.91
CA ALA A 121 2.42 12.45 6.80
C ALA A 121 1.46 12.81 7.94
N THR A 122 0.70 11.83 8.44
CA THR A 122 -0.20 12.02 9.59
C THR A 122 0.57 12.28 10.88
N ASP A 123 1.68 11.57 11.09
CA ASP A 123 2.51 11.72 12.29
C ASP A 123 3.37 12.99 12.26
N ARG A 124 3.96 13.31 11.10
CA ARG A 124 4.93 14.40 10.95
C ARG A 124 4.29 15.72 10.57
N LYS A 125 3.07 15.68 10.02
CA LYS A 125 2.28 16.86 9.59
C LYS A 125 3.11 17.86 8.75
N PRO A 126 3.70 17.43 7.62
CA PRO A 126 4.52 18.31 6.79
C PRO A 126 3.74 19.45 6.09
N GLY A 127 2.40 19.47 6.21
CA GLY A 127 1.54 20.47 5.63
C GLY A 127 1.02 20.14 4.22
N THR A 128 1.55 19.10 3.57
CA THR A 128 1.06 18.62 2.27
C THR A 128 -0.30 17.97 2.38
N LYS A 129 -1.12 18.17 1.35
CA LYS A 129 -2.43 17.54 1.20
C LYS A 129 -2.29 16.22 0.48
N ILE A 130 -3.00 15.20 0.96
CA ILE A 130 -3.02 13.87 0.37
C ILE A 130 -4.46 13.49 0.08
N THR A 131 -4.76 13.09 -1.16
CA THR A 131 -6.02 12.43 -1.50
C THR A 131 -5.74 11.01 -1.95
N LEU A 132 -6.37 10.02 -1.31
CA LEU A 132 -6.26 8.62 -1.70
C LEU A 132 -7.55 8.16 -2.40
N LEU A 133 -7.44 7.76 -3.66
CA LEU A 133 -8.45 7.01 -4.40
C LEU A 133 -8.16 5.52 -4.26
N TYR A 134 -8.96 4.82 -3.45
CA TYR A 134 -8.73 3.41 -3.14
C TYR A 134 -9.84 2.49 -3.68
N SER A 135 -9.49 1.72 -4.71
CA SER A 135 -10.42 0.83 -5.40
C SER A 135 -10.39 -0.58 -4.85
N ASN A 136 -11.56 -1.10 -4.47
CA ASN A 136 -11.71 -2.49 -4.01
C ASN A 136 -12.93 -3.15 -4.67
N ARG A 137 -12.99 -4.48 -4.64
CA ARG A 137 -14.12 -5.23 -5.19
C ARG A 137 -15.35 -5.16 -4.30
N THR A 138 -15.15 -5.30 -3.00
CA THR A 138 -16.19 -5.29 -1.97
C THR A 138 -15.72 -4.44 -0.79
N PRO A 139 -16.65 -3.93 0.05
CA PRO A 139 -16.29 -3.17 1.25
C PRO A 139 -15.41 -3.95 2.25
N ASP A 140 -15.59 -5.27 2.32
CA ASP A 140 -14.84 -6.16 3.23
C ASP A 140 -13.42 -6.47 2.72
N GLY A 141 -13.14 -6.18 1.45
CA GLY A 141 -11.81 -6.30 0.84
C GLY A 141 -10.91 -5.07 1.06
N ILE A 142 -11.38 -4.03 1.73
CA ILE A 142 -10.61 -2.80 1.98
C ILE A 142 -9.58 -3.08 3.08
N ALA A 143 -8.34 -3.40 2.69
CA ALA A 143 -7.23 -3.54 3.63
C ALA A 143 -6.93 -2.21 4.34
N TYR A 144 -6.55 -2.26 5.61
CA TYR A 144 -6.25 -1.06 6.42
C TYR A 144 -7.42 -0.08 6.58
N ARG A 145 -8.67 -0.50 6.34
CA ARG A 145 -9.83 0.39 6.36
C ARG A 145 -9.91 1.26 7.62
N ARG A 146 -9.90 0.65 8.80
CA ARG A 146 -10.01 1.36 10.08
C ARG A 146 -8.84 2.30 10.31
N ASP A 147 -7.65 1.88 9.93
CA ASP A 147 -6.42 2.66 10.07
C ASP A 147 -6.46 3.91 9.18
N LEU A 148 -6.85 3.74 7.91
CA LEU A 148 -7.06 4.86 6.96
C LEU A 148 -8.19 5.80 7.41
N GLU A 149 -9.31 5.26 7.90
CA GLU A 149 -10.42 6.07 8.42
C GLU A 149 -10.01 6.87 9.67
N ASN A 150 -9.18 6.31 10.54
CA ASN A 150 -8.64 7.03 11.70
C ASN A 150 -7.64 8.12 11.28
N MET A 151 -6.71 7.80 10.38
CA MET A 151 -5.79 8.80 9.83
C MET A 151 -6.54 9.96 9.15
N ALA A 152 -7.64 9.68 8.44
CA ALA A 152 -8.46 10.73 7.82
C ALA A 152 -9.20 11.61 8.83
N LYS A 153 -9.47 11.10 10.05
CA LYS A 153 -10.01 11.91 11.15
C LYS A 153 -8.93 12.74 11.83
N ASP A 154 -7.74 12.17 12.02
CA ASP A 154 -6.65 12.79 12.78
C ASP A 154 -5.83 13.80 11.95
N ASN A 155 -5.86 13.67 10.63
CA ASN A 155 -5.13 14.51 9.69
C ASN A 155 -6.09 15.21 8.72
N GLY A 156 -6.40 16.48 8.99
CA GLY A 156 -7.27 17.30 8.14
C GLY A 156 -6.74 17.56 6.72
N ASN A 157 -5.46 17.25 6.45
CA ASN A 157 -4.88 17.30 5.11
C ASN A 157 -4.98 15.96 4.35
N PHE A 158 -5.48 14.89 4.98
CA PHE A 158 -5.68 13.60 4.34
C PHE A 158 -7.16 13.36 4.00
N ARG A 159 -7.45 13.11 2.73
CA ARG A 159 -8.76 12.75 2.22
C ARG A 159 -8.76 11.30 1.72
N LEU A 160 -9.54 10.45 2.39
CA LEU A 160 -9.80 9.08 1.95
C LEU A 160 -11.03 9.02 1.04
N VAL A 161 -10.88 8.44 -0.15
CA VAL A 161 -11.96 8.23 -1.13
C VAL A 161 -11.94 6.77 -1.55
N ASN A 162 -12.83 5.97 -0.97
CA ASN A 162 -13.00 4.57 -1.34
C ASN A 162 -13.95 4.45 -2.54
N THR A 163 -13.60 3.61 -3.51
CA THR A 163 -14.49 3.20 -4.61
C THR A 163 -14.67 1.69 -4.65
N ILE A 164 -15.91 1.25 -4.88
CA ILE A 164 -16.26 -0.18 -4.95
C ILE A 164 -16.70 -0.56 -6.37
N THR A 165 -16.08 -1.62 -6.89
CA THR A 165 -16.29 -2.10 -8.28
C THR A 165 -17.30 -3.23 -8.41
N GLY A 166 -17.54 -3.98 -7.34
CA GLY A 166 -18.54 -5.04 -7.29
C GLY A 166 -19.87 -4.58 -6.72
N ASP A 167 -20.78 -5.53 -6.51
CA ASP A 167 -22.04 -5.26 -5.85
C ASP A 167 -21.81 -4.94 -4.36
N ALA A 168 -22.45 -3.87 -3.90
CA ALA A 168 -22.34 -3.37 -2.54
C ALA A 168 -23.58 -2.55 -2.20
N PRO A 169 -24.70 -3.21 -1.83
CA PRO A 169 -25.90 -2.54 -1.38
C PRO A 169 -25.60 -1.62 -0.20
N GLY A 170 -26.15 -0.40 -0.21
CA GLY A 170 -25.94 0.59 0.85
C GLY A 170 -24.58 1.29 0.86
N TRP A 171 -23.69 1.02 -0.10
CA TRP A 171 -22.45 1.78 -0.25
C TRP A 171 -22.71 3.21 -0.75
N ASN A 172 -22.29 4.20 0.05
CA ASN A 172 -22.51 5.62 -0.22
C ASN A 172 -21.26 6.35 -0.75
N GLY A 173 -20.15 5.64 -0.95
CA GLY A 173 -18.93 6.20 -1.54
C GLY A 173 -18.94 6.16 -3.07
N GLU A 174 -17.77 6.39 -3.68
CA GLU A 174 -17.60 6.25 -5.13
C GLU A 174 -17.88 4.81 -5.59
N ARG A 175 -18.30 4.66 -6.84
CA ARG A 175 -18.60 3.36 -7.45
C ARG A 175 -17.91 3.24 -8.81
N GLY A 176 -17.48 2.02 -9.12
CA GLY A 176 -16.84 1.69 -10.38
C GLY A 176 -15.31 1.78 -10.34
N ARG A 177 -14.70 1.48 -11.50
CA ARG A 177 -13.25 1.58 -11.67
C ARG A 177 -12.85 3.05 -11.71
N ILE A 178 -11.63 3.34 -11.29
CA ILE A 178 -11.06 4.69 -11.32
C ILE A 178 -10.83 5.05 -12.79
N ASP A 179 -11.54 6.07 -13.26
CA ASP A 179 -11.50 6.61 -14.63
C ASP A 179 -11.07 8.09 -14.63
N ALA A 180 -10.98 8.69 -15.83
CA ALA A 180 -10.55 10.07 -15.98
C ALA A 180 -11.49 11.07 -15.28
N ASN A 181 -12.79 10.79 -15.23
CA ASN A 181 -13.78 11.65 -14.57
C ASN A 181 -13.58 11.64 -13.06
N MET A 182 -13.42 10.46 -12.47
CA MET A 182 -13.14 10.30 -11.04
C MET A 182 -11.81 10.96 -10.69
N ILE A 183 -10.76 10.74 -11.47
CA ILE A 183 -9.47 11.41 -11.27
C ILE A 183 -9.64 12.93 -11.34
N GLY A 184 -10.36 13.46 -12.33
CA GLY A 184 -10.60 14.90 -12.48
C GLY A 184 -11.31 15.53 -11.28
N LYS A 185 -12.24 14.80 -10.63
CA LYS A 185 -12.94 15.27 -9.41
C LYS A 185 -12.01 15.45 -8.20
N TYR A 186 -10.92 14.70 -8.15
CA TYR A 186 -10.00 14.63 -7.00
C TYR A 186 -8.57 15.09 -7.32
N ALA A 187 -8.33 15.50 -8.56
CA ALA A 187 -7.06 16.05 -9.00
C ALA A 187 -6.71 17.32 -8.22
N SER A 188 -5.41 17.55 -8.05
CA SER A 188 -4.89 18.79 -7.49
C SER A 188 -3.77 19.32 -8.37
N SER A 189 -3.79 20.61 -8.68
CA SER A 189 -2.80 21.23 -9.55
C SER A 189 -1.40 21.17 -8.90
N GLY A 190 -0.40 20.75 -9.65
CA GLY A 190 0.98 20.60 -9.17
C GLY A 190 1.21 19.39 -8.25
N ALA A 191 0.18 18.59 -7.97
CA ALA A 191 0.33 17.37 -7.16
C ALA A 191 1.17 16.30 -7.86
N LEU A 192 1.80 15.46 -7.04
CA LEU A 192 2.48 14.25 -7.47
C LEU A 192 1.52 13.06 -7.36
N TYR A 193 1.40 12.28 -8.44
CA TYR A 193 0.51 11.14 -8.51
C TYR A 193 1.26 9.86 -8.18
N TYR A 194 0.81 9.14 -7.15
CA TYR A 194 1.39 7.86 -6.75
C TYR A 194 0.42 6.74 -7.10
N ILE A 195 0.83 5.81 -7.96
CA ILE A 195 -0.03 4.70 -8.40
C ILE A 195 0.58 3.38 -7.95
N CYS A 196 -0.20 2.56 -7.26
CA CYS A 196 0.28 1.26 -6.82
C CYS A 196 -0.86 0.24 -6.72
N GLY A 197 -0.76 -0.89 -7.43
CA GLY A 197 -1.82 -1.88 -7.49
C GLY A 197 -1.56 -3.00 -8.51
N PRO A 198 -2.60 -3.78 -8.85
CA PRO A 198 -2.51 -4.82 -9.88
C PRO A 198 -2.11 -4.21 -11.25
N PRO A 199 -1.32 -4.89 -12.09
CA PRO A 199 -0.83 -4.33 -13.36
C PRO A 199 -1.94 -3.77 -14.26
N ALA A 200 -3.06 -4.50 -14.41
CA ALA A 200 -4.19 -4.03 -15.22
C ALA A 200 -4.83 -2.73 -14.68
N MET A 201 -4.79 -2.51 -13.36
CA MET A 201 -5.27 -1.28 -12.74
C MET A 201 -4.28 -0.14 -12.97
N VAL A 202 -2.97 -0.39 -12.78
CA VAL A 202 -1.94 0.64 -13.00
C VAL A 202 -1.99 1.14 -14.45
N GLU A 203 -2.06 0.23 -15.42
CA GLU A 203 -2.19 0.58 -16.84
C GLU A 203 -3.47 1.40 -17.13
N ALA A 204 -4.62 0.96 -16.60
CA ALA A 204 -5.87 1.69 -16.77
C ALA A 204 -5.82 3.11 -16.17
N VAL A 205 -5.20 3.27 -14.99
CA VAL A 205 -5.04 4.57 -14.33
C VAL A 205 -4.07 5.46 -15.11
N ARG A 206 -2.99 4.92 -15.67
CA ARG A 206 -2.07 5.67 -16.52
C ARG A 206 -2.77 6.26 -17.74
N ASN A 207 -3.61 5.46 -18.39
CA ASN A 207 -4.43 5.93 -19.51
C ASN A 207 -5.42 7.01 -19.06
N ALA A 208 -6.12 6.79 -17.95
CA ALA A 208 -7.06 7.76 -17.39
C ALA A 208 -6.39 9.09 -16.98
N LEU A 209 -5.15 9.07 -16.50
CA LEU A 209 -4.35 10.27 -16.21
C LEU A 209 -3.97 11.02 -17.49
N ALA A 210 -3.60 10.29 -18.55
CA ALA A 210 -3.31 10.88 -19.86
C ALA A 210 -4.56 11.54 -20.46
N ASP A 211 -5.72 10.89 -20.37
CA ASP A 211 -7.01 11.44 -20.82
C ASP A 211 -7.42 12.68 -20.01
N ALA A 212 -7.09 12.69 -18.71
CA ALA A 212 -7.25 13.85 -17.82
C ALA A 212 -6.17 14.94 -18.03
N LYS A 213 -5.26 14.77 -19.01
CA LYS A 213 -4.16 15.69 -19.34
C LYS A 213 -3.21 15.97 -18.18
N ILE A 214 -3.00 14.97 -17.31
CA ILE A 214 -2.00 15.04 -16.25
C ILE A 214 -0.61 14.75 -16.84
N ASP A 215 0.35 15.60 -16.50
CA ASP A 215 1.74 15.45 -16.92
C ASP A 215 2.37 14.16 -16.37
N GLN A 216 2.98 13.37 -17.26
CA GLN A 216 3.65 12.11 -16.89
C GLN A 216 4.89 12.35 -16.02
N GLY A 217 5.51 13.54 -16.09
CA GLY A 217 6.59 13.94 -15.18
C GLY A 217 6.15 14.08 -13.72
N SER A 218 4.83 14.14 -13.48
CA SER A 218 4.22 14.18 -12.14
C SER A 218 3.59 12.85 -11.74
N VAL A 219 4.01 11.72 -12.35
CA VAL A 219 3.51 10.38 -12.03
C VAL A 219 4.65 9.47 -11.56
N MET A 220 4.50 8.93 -10.36
CA MET A 220 5.27 7.79 -9.86
C MET A 220 4.36 6.57 -9.82
N ALA A 221 4.80 5.44 -10.36
CA ALA A 221 4.06 4.20 -10.22
C ALA A 221 4.96 3.00 -9.95
N GLU A 222 4.42 2.06 -9.19
CA GLU A 222 4.98 0.72 -9.04
C GLU A 222 3.93 -0.33 -9.41
N ASP A 223 4.33 -1.24 -10.29
CA ASP A 223 3.54 -2.43 -10.61
C ASP A 223 3.87 -3.54 -9.61
N PHE A 224 2.84 -4.10 -8.97
CA PHE A 224 3.01 -5.31 -8.20
C PHE A 224 3.01 -6.56 -9.10
N LYS A 225 4.17 -6.88 -9.68
CA LYS A 225 4.41 -8.11 -10.47
C LYS A 225 4.83 -9.26 -9.54
N GLY A 226 3.88 -10.10 -9.10
CA GLY A 226 4.20 -11.35 -8.37
C GLY A 226 3.35 -11.67 -7.14
N TYR A 227 2.02 -11.51 -7.24
CA TYR A 227 1.06 -11.91 -6.20
C TYR A 227 0.16 -13.03 -6.68
#